data_AF-A0A6B2CQY1-F1
#
_entry.id   AF-A0A6B2CQY1-F1
#
_cell.length_a   1.000
_cell.length_b   1.000
_cell.length_c   1.000
_cell.angle_alpha   90.00
_cell.angle_beta   90.00
_cell.angle_gamma   90.00
#
_symmetry.space_group_name_H-M   'P 1'
#
loop_
_entity.id
_entity.type
_entity.pdbx_description
1 polymer ?
#
loop_
_entity_poly.entity_id
_entity_poly.type
_entity_poly.pdbx_seq_one_letter_code
_entity_poly.pdbx_strand_id
1 'polypeptide(L)'
;MKSEAKPVYFMKAPSALVGHLHVIEVPAFVQKPDYEGEVVIVIGRKVKLAGVKEARESILGFMAGNDVTARDLQYDVCMPWCLSKSLDTFSPTGPYLRLISDYSELEGLCVETYLNGERVQRGCAGDMSLSFAEIVADLSRYMTLLPGDLIFTGTPPGVGHPRGRYLRDGDLLEVA
;
A
#
# COMPACT_ATOMS: atom_id res chain seq x y z
N MET A 1 15.88 8.32 -12.52
CA MET A 1 15.54 7.45 -13.67
C MET A 1 14.50 6.47 -13.17
N LYS A 2 13.26 6.49 -13.67
CA LYS A 2 12.23 5.51 -13.27
C LYS A 2 12.75 4.12 -13.63
N SER A 3 12.71 3.17 -12.69
CA SER A 3 13.25 1.83 -12.95
C SER A 3 12.39 1.11 -13.99
N GLU A 4 13.01 0.35 -14.89
CA GLU A 4 12.33 -0.53 -15.85
C GLU A 4 11.78 -1.82 -15.18
N ALA A 5 11.77 -1.87 -13.85
CA ALA A 5 11.31 -3.04 -13.12
C ALA A 5 9.78 -3.16 -13.25
N LYS A 6 9.33 -4.34 -13.70
CA LYS A 6 7.90 -4.68 -13.74
C LYS A 6 7.34 -4.70 -12.31
N PRO A 7 6.08 -4.27 -12.10
CA PRO A 7 5.44 -4.35 -10.79
C PRO A 7 5.36 -5.80 -10.32
N VAL A 8 5.54 -6.00 -9.01
CA VAL A 8 5.31 -7.29 -8.35
C VAL A 8 3.96 -7.20 -7.65
N TYR A 9 3.00 -8.03 -8.08
CA TYR A 9 1.70 -8.11 -7.45
C TYR A 9 1.63 -9.29 -6.49
N PHE A 10 1.01 -9.06 -5.34
CA PHE A 10 0.74 -10.04 -4.30
C PHE A 10 -0.56 -9.65 -3.59
N MET A 11 -1.08 -10.54 -2.73
CA MET A 11 -2.32 -10.30 -1.98
C MET A 11 -2.03 -10.22 -0.49
N LYS A 12 -2.79 -9.38 0.21
CA LYS A 12 -2.84 -9.34 1.68
C LYS A 12 -4.13 -10.00 2.16
N ALA A 13 -4.07 -10.79 3.22
CA ALA A 13 -5.24 -11.47 3.75
C ALA A 13 -6.24 -10.44 4.33
N PRO A 14 -7.55 -10.62 4.12
CA PRO A 14 -8.55 -9.71 4.69
C PRO A 14 -8.53 -9.62 6.22
N SER A 15 -8.04 -10.64 6.93
CA SER A 15 -7.88 -10.63 8.39
C SER A 15 -6.84 -9.61 8.88
N ALA A 16 -5.91 -9.20 8.02
CA ALA A 16 -4.92 -8.17 8.34
C ALA A 16 -5.49 -6.75 8.28
N LEU A 17 -6.67 -6.56 7.67
CA LEU A 17 -7.28 -5.25 7.49
C LEU A 17 -7.81 -4.69 8.82
N VAL A 18 -7.31 -3.50 9.17
CA VAL A 18 -7.77 -2.74 10.34
C VAL A 18 -7.96 -1.26 9.98
N GLY A 19 -8.77 -0.56 10.77
CA GLY A 19 -9.05 0.86 10.57
C GLY A 19 -8.02 1.80 11.20
N HIS A 20 -8.18 3.09 10.93
CA HIS A 20 -7.44 4.16 11.60
C HIS A 20 -7.53 4.07 13.14
N LEU A 21 -6.43 4.40 13.83
CA LEU A 21 -6.22 4.27 15.28
C LEU A 21 -6.24 2.86 15.85
N HIS A 22 -6.35 1.82 15.00
CA HIS A 22 -6.14 0.45 15.48
C HIS A 22 -4.65 0.21 15.78
N VAL A 23 -4.37 -0.54 16.83
CA VAL A 23 -3.01 -0.97 17.18
C VAL A 23 -2.50 -1.96 16.15
N ILE A 24 -1.24 -1.81 15.72
CA ILE A 24 -0.53 -2.83 14.95
C ILE A 24 0.09 -3.80 15.95
N GLU A 25 -0.46 -5.01 16.03
CA GLU A 25 0.02 -6.06 16.91
C GLU A 25 1.17 -6.82 16.22
N VAL A 26 2.39 -6.63 16.71
CA VAL A 26 3.56 -7.38 16.23
C VAL A 26 3.75 -8.62 17.10
N PRO A 27 3.60 -9.85 16.58
CA PRO A 27 3.83 -11.05 17.36
C PRO A 27 5.28 -11.15 17.83
N ALA A 28 5.50 -11.72 19.02
CA ALA A 28 6.83 -11.80 19.63
C ALA A 28 7.89 -12.55 18.79
N PHE A 29 7.47 -13.39 17.84
CA PHE A 29 8.39 -14.08 16.93
C PHE A 29 8.86 -13.20 15.76
N VAL A 30 8.20 -12.07 15.50
CA VAL A 30 8.58 -11.11 14.45
C VAL A 30 9.60 -10.12 15.02
N GLN A 31 10.80 -10.13 14.48
CA GLN A 31 11.94 -9.33 14.93
C GLN A 31 12.19 -8.10 14.06
N LYS A 32 11.67 -8.08 12.83
CA LYS A 32 11.94 -7.02 11.85
C LYS A 32 10.64 -6.44 11.24
N PRO A 33 9.68 -5.95 12.04
CA PRO A 33 8.50 -5.28 11.54
C PRO A 33 8.85 -3.93 10.87
N ASP A 34 8.37 -3.69 9.67
CA ASP A 34 8.67 -2.51 8.87
C ASP A 34 7.38 -1.80 8.42
N TYR A 35 7.49 -0.49 8.17
CA TYR A 35 6.41 0.36 7.71
C TYR A 35 6.55 0.64 6.20
N GLU A 36 5.41 0.75 5.53
CA GLU A 36 5.32 1.06 4.10
C GLU A 36 4.06 1.93 3.89
N GLY A 37 4.19 3.25 4.04
CA GLY A 37 3.06 4.15 3.78
C GLY A 37 2.71 4.20 2.30
N GLU A 38 1.42 4.08 1.98
CA GLU A 38 0.93 4.01 0.61
C GLU A 38 -0.38 4.77 0.39
N VAL A 39 -0.63 5.16 -0.86
CA VAL A 39 -1.98 5.50 -1.33
C VAL A 39 -2.69 4.19 -1.67
N VAL A 40 -3.84 3.95 -1.05
CA VAL A 40 -4.70 2.80 -1.36
C VAL A 40 -5.85 3.27 -2.22
N ILE A 41 -5.96 2.77 -3.45
CA ILE A 41 -7.09 3.07 -4.32
C ILE A 41 -8.20 2.04 -4.14
N VAL A 42 -9.45 2.47 -4.33
CA VAL A 42 -10.64 1.62 -4.24
C VAL A 42 -11.29 1.51 -5.60
N ILE A 43 -11.59 0.30 -6.04
CA ILE A 43 -12.29 0.05 -7.30
C ILE A 43 -13.80 0.27 -7.10
N GLY A 44 -14.42 1.04 -7.99
CA GLY A 44 -15.86 1.38 -7.94
C GLY A 44 -16.71 0.62 -8.96
N ARG A 45 -16.09 0.11 -10.04
CA ARG A 45 -16.77 -0.65 -11.09
C ARG A 45 -15.93 -1.86 -11.48
N LYS A 46 -16.58 -2.93 -11.93
CA LYS A 46 -15.89 -4.12 -12.41
C LYS A 46 -14.96 -3.78 -13.59
N VAL A 47 -13.73 -4.31 -13.57
CA VAL A 47 -12.73 -4.12 -14.63
C VAL A 47 -12.05 -5.43 -14.99
N LYS A 48 -11.89 -5.70 -16.29
CA LYS A 48 -11.15 -6.85 -16.82
C LYS A 48 -10.59 -6.50 -18.19
N LEU A 49 -9.31 -6.81 -18.43
CA LEU A 49 -8.62 -6.55 -19.71
C LEU A 49 -8.78 -5.10 -20.19
N ALA A 50 -8.72 -4.15 -19.26
CA ALA A 50 -9.03 -2.75 -19.54
C ALA A 50 -7.82 -1.98 -20.09
N GLY A 51 -8.12 -0.98 -20.91
CA GLY A 51 -7.15 0.07 -21.23
C GLY A 51 -7.05 1.13 -20.12
N VAL A 52 -6.05 2.02 -20.20
CA VAL A 52 -5.83 3.09 -19.19
C VAL A 52 -7.07 3.96 -18.99
N LYS A 53 -7.80 4.31 -20.05
CA LYS A 53 -9.03 5.13 -19.92
C LYS A 53 -10.10 4.43 -19.07
N GLU A 54 -10.36 3.16 -19.34
CA GLU A 54 -11.34 2.37 -18.61
C GLU A 54 -10.92 2.14 -17.15
N ALA A 55 -9.61 1.98 -16.92
CA ALA A 55 -9.02 1.88 -15.60
C ALA A 55 -9.11 3.18 -14.79
N ARG A 56 -8.96 4.35 -15.43
CA ARG A 56 -9.14 5.66 -14.76
C ARG A 56 -10.54 5.81 -14.20
N GLU A 57 -11.53 5.59 -15.06
CA GLU A 57 -12.95 5.72 -14.74
C GLU A 57 -13.45 4.63 -13.78
N SER A 58 -12.65 3.61 -13.47
CA SER A 58 -13.04 2.57 -12.52
C SER A 58 -12.64 2.81 -11.09
N ILE A 59 -11.75 3.77 -10.84
CA ILE A 59 -11.31 4.11 -9.49
C ILE A 59 -12.40 4.96 -8.84
N LEU A 60 -12.91 4.50 -7.71
CA LEU A 60 -13.93 5.18 -6.92
C LEU A 60 -13.34 6.32 -6.09
N GLY A 61 -12.13 6.10 -5.59
CA GLY A 61 -11.50 6.97 -4.61
C GLY A 61 -10.23 6.37 -4.06
N PHE A 62 -9.70 7.01 -3.03
CA PHE A 62 -8.46 6.60 -2.37
C PHE A 62 -8.53 6.85 -0.86
N MET A 63 -7.60 6.23 -0.13
CA MET A 63 -7.35 6.47 1.30
C MET A 63 -5.87 6.25 1.61
N ALA A 64 -5.42 6.65 2.80
CA ALA A 64 -4.11 6.28 3.28
C ALA A 64 -4.11 4.80 3.72
N GLY A 65 -2.99 4.13 3.54
CA GLY A 65 -2.77 2.79 4.06
C GLY A 65 -1.31 2.53 4.41
N ASN A 66 -1.10 1.46 5.17
CA ASN A 66 0.24 1.00 5.53
C ASN A 66 0.39 -0.50 5.20
N ASP A 67 1.35 -0.84 4.36
CA ASP A 67 1.69 -2.24 4.05
C ASP A 67 2.75 -2.77 5.03
N VAL A 68 2.32 -2.98 6.28
CA VAL A 68 3.19 -3.48 7.35
C VAL A 68 3.80 -4.82 6.93
N THR A 69 5.11 -4.96 7.12
CA THR A 69 5.84 -6.13 6.64
C THR A 69 6.74 -6.71 7.72
N ALA A 70 6.64 -8.01 7.96
CA ALA A 70 7.61 -8.75 8.75
C ALA A 70 8.80 -9.15 7.87
N ARG A 71 9.87 -8.33 7.88
CA ARG A 71 11.01 -8.47 6.95
C ARG A 71 11.85 -9.71 7.21
N ASP A 72 11.93 -10.15 8.45
CA ASP A 72 12.52 -11.42 8.85
C ASP A 72 11.75 -12.60 8.25
N LEU A 73 10.42 -12.58 8.27
CA LEU A 73 9.64 -13.61 7.59
C LEU A 73 9.82 -13.54 6.07
N GLN A 74 9.85 -12.33 5.50
CA GLN A 74 10.01 -12.12 4.05
C GLN A 74 11.38 -12.59 3.54
N TYR A 75 12.47 -12.24 4.23
CA TYR A 75 13.83 -12.42 3.73
C TYR A 75 14.62 -13.53 4.45
N ASP A 76 14.48 -13.67 5.77
CA ASP A 76 15.27 -14.66 6.52
C ASP A 76 14.62 -16.05 6.46
N VAL A 77 13.28 -16.10 6.59
CA VAL A 77 12.48 -17.33 6.48
C VAL A 77 12.04 -17.58 5.03
N CYS A 78 12.21 -16.60 4.13
CA CYS A 78 11.82 -16.67 2.73
C CYS A 78 10.34 -16.99 2.51
N MET A 79 9.46 -16.50 3.39
CA MET A 79 8.01 -16.63 3.18
C MET A 79 7.56 -15.81 1.96
N PRO A 80 6.55 -16.29 1.20
CA PRO A 80 5.90 -15.49 0.19
C PRO A 80 5.47 -14.12 0.75
N TRP A 81 5.50 -13.09 -0.09
CA TRP A 81 5.11 -11.73 0.33
C TRP A 81 3.68 -11.71 0.87
N CYS A 82 2.79 -12.54 0.28
CA CYS A 82 1.43 -12.71 0.78
C CYS A 82 1.37 -13.17 2.24
N LEU A 83 2.33 -13.93 2.76
CA LEU A 83 2.32 -14.36 4.17
C LEU A 83 3.02 -13.36 5.08
N SER A 84 4.19 -12.86 4.68
CA SER A 84 4.98 -11.92 5.50
C SER A 84 4.32 -10.53 5.66
N LYS A 85 3.30 -10.23 4.84
CA LYS A 85 2.52 -8.99 4.86
C LYS A 85 1.06 -9.19 5.31
N SER A 86 0.67 -10.37 5.79
CA SER A 86 -0.73 -10.71 6.12
C SER A 86 -0.97 -11.14 7.56
N LEU A 87 -0.04 -10.83 8.47
CA LEU A 87 -0.30 -11.02 9.89
C LEU A 87 -1.47 -10.13 10.30
N ASP A 88 -2.21 -10.53 11.33
CA ASP A 88 -3.34 -9.73 11.82
C ASP A 88 -2.88 -8.29 12.10
N THR A 89 -3.72 -7.31 11.77
CA THR A 89 -3.43 -5.86 11.85
C THR A 89 -2.40 -5.28 10.86
N PHE A 90 -1.77 -6.08 9.98
CA PHE A 90 -0.71 -5.59 9.07
C PHE A 90 -1.21 -4.83 7.83
N SER A 91 -2.50 -4.53 7.74
CA SER A 91 -3.07 -3.70 6.68
C SER A 91 -3.92 -2.54 7.23
N PRO A 92 -3.36 -1.61 8.02
CA PRO A 92 -4.10 -0.42 8.45
C PRO A 92 -4.51 0.44 7.25
N THR A 93 -5.77 0.89 7.23
CA THR A 93 -6.31 1.78 6.20
C THR A 93 -7.29 2.81 6.80
N GLY A 94 -7.53 3.92 6.09
CA GLY A 94 -8.47 4.96 6.50
C GLY A 94 -7.79 6.33 6.70
N PRO A 95 -8.33 7.24 7.52
CA PRO A 95 -9.58 7.14 8.29
C PRO A 95 -10.86 7.18 7.45
N TYR A 96 -10.79 7.67 6.22
CA TYR A 96 -11.94 7.77 5.33
C TYR A 96 -11.55 7.40 3.90
N LEU A 97 -12.53 6.93 3.14
CA LEU A 97 -12.44 6.84 1.69
C LEU A 97 -12.76 8.23 1.10
N ARG A 98 -11.77 8.85 0.46
CA ARG A 98 -11.98 10.05 -0.34
C ARG A 98 -12.48 9.64 -1.72
N LEU A 99 -13.77 9.86 -1.98
CA LEU A 99 -14.33 9.73 -3.32
C LEU A 99 -13.74 10.81 -4.23
N ILE A 100 -13.35 10.41 -5.43
CA ILE A 100 -12.88 11.35 -6.47
C ILE A 100 -14.03 11.75 -7.37
N SER A 101 -14.03 13.02 -7.78
CA SER A 101 -14.91 13.55 -8.81
C SER A 101 -14.25 13.52 -10.19
N ASP A 102 -12.91 13.64 -10.21
CA ASP A 102 -12.08 13.59 -11.41
C ASP A 102 -10.76 12.84 -11.13
N TYR A 103 -10.23 12.15 -12.13
CA TYR A 103 -8.99 11.36 -11.98
C TYR A 103 -7.76 12.23 -11.67
N SER A 104 -7.75 13.50 -12.11
CA SER A 104 -6.64 14.44 -11.83
C SER A 104 -6.42 14.68 -10.33
N GLU A 105 -7.42 14.42 -9.48
CA GLU A 105 -7.26 14.45 -8.02
C GLU A 105 -6.20 13.45 -7.54
N LEU A 106 -6.02 12.33 -8.25
CA LEU A 106 -4.99 11.33 -7.92
C LEU A 106 -3.59 11.75 -8.41
N GLU A 107 -3.49 12.49 -9.52
CA GLU A 107 -2.22 12.82 -10.15
C GLU A 107 -1.38 13.81 -9.30
N GLY A 108 -2.02 14.54 -8.39
CA GLY A 108 -1.37 15.45 -7.45
C GLY A 108 -1.12 14.86 -6.05
N LEU A 109 -1.47 13.60 -5.80
CA LEU A 109 -1.35 13.02 -4.46
C LEU A 109 0.10 12.81 -4.07
N CYS A 110 0.38 13.05 -2.80
CA CYS A 110 1.58 12.62 -2.13
C CYS A 110 1.20 11.81 -0.90
N VAL A 111 2.07 10.86 -0.54
CA VAL A 111 1.99 10.13 0.72
C VAL A 111 3.25 10.42 1.53
N GLU A 112 3.06 10.66 2.81
CA GLU A 112 4.11 10.85 3.81
C GLU A 112 3.91 9.89 4.96
N THR A 113 5.02 9.36 5.48
CA THR A 113 5.01 8.51 6.68
C THR A 113 5.85 9.16 7.76
N TYR A 114 5.31 9.23 8.97
CA TYR A 114 5.97 9.74 10.15
C TYR A 114 6.09 8.64 11.19
N LEU A 115 7.27 8.50 11.79
CA LEU A 115 7.53 7.59 12.90
C LEU A 115 7.94 8.44 14.11
N ASN A 116 7.10 8.47 15.14
CA ASN A 116 7.26 9.31 16.34
C ASN A 116 7.46 10.80 15.98
N GLY A 117 6.68 11.30 15.01
CA GLY A 117 6.75 12.68 14.51
C GLY A 117 7.92 12.98 13.56
N GLU A 118 8.84 12.03 13.33
CA GLU A 118 9.90 12.18 12.33
C GLU A 118 9.41 11.69 10.96
N ARG A 119 9.44 12.56 9.94
CA ARG A 119 9.11 12.16 8.56
C ARG A 119 10.16 11.18 8.01
N VAL A 120 9.77 9.93 7.85
CA VAL A 120 10.65 8.84 7.37
C VAL A 120 10.46 8.54 5.88
N GLN A 121 9.27 8.78 5.34
CA GLN A 121 8.96 8.60 3.92
C GLN A 121 8.26 9.83 3.33
N ARG A 122 8.45 10.03 2.03
CA ARG A 122 7.66 10.93 1.21
C ARG A 122 7.78 10.55 -0.25
N GLY A 123 6.66 10.47 -0.94
CA GLY A 123 6.62 10.35 -2.40
C GLY A 123 5.31 10.87 -2.96
N CYS A 124 5.33 11.25 -4.23
CA CYS A 124 4.15 11.75 -4.93
C CYS A 124 3.81 10.86 -6.14
N ALA A 125 2.57 10.95 -6.63
CA ALA A 125 2.10 10.19 -7.77
C ALA A 125 3.00 10.38 -9.02
N GLY A 126 3.60 11.57 -9.18
CA GLY A 126 4.58 11.84 -10.23
C GLY A 126 5.86 10.99 -10.17
N ASP A 127 6.24 10.52 -8.97
CA ASP A 127 7.42 9.70 -8.74
C ASP A 127 7.19 8.22 -9.08
N MET A 128 5.93 7.78 -9.17
CA MET A 128 5.59 6.37 -9.40
C MET A 128 6.07 5.89 -10.77
N SER A 129 6.57 4.65 -10.83
CA SER A 129 6.95 3.99 -12.09
C SER A 129 5.74 3.72 -12.99
N LEU A 130 4.59 3.40 -12.39
CA LEU A 130 3.30 3.27 -13.04
C LEU A 130 2.29 4.15 -12.32
N SER A 131 1.46 4.87 -13.07
CA SER A 131 0.32 5.59 -12.51
C SER A 131 -0.74 4.64 -11.95
N PHE A 132 -1.63 5.14 -11.09
CA PHE A 132 -2.75 4.37 -10.54
C PHE A 132 -3.58 3.65 -11.60
N ALA A 133 -3.90 4.32 -12.71
CA ALA A 133 -4.63 3.72 -13.82
C ALA A 133 -3.82 2.65 -14.57
N GLU A 134 -2.50 2.81 -14.71
CA GLU A 134 -1.65 1.79 -15.32
C GLU A 134 -1.56 0.54 -14.44
N ILE A 135 -1.49 0.69 -13.11
CA ILE A 135 -1.58 -0.42 -12.15
C ILE A 135 -2.89 -1.18 -12.34
N VAL A 136 -4.03 -0.48 -12.36
CA VAL A 136 -5.36 -1.09 -12.54
C VAL A 136 -5.48 -1.78 -13.91
N ALA A 137 -5.06 -1.11 -14.98
CA ALA A 137 -5.09 -1.67 -16.32
C ALA A 137 -4.26 -2.96 -16.42
N ASP A 138 -3.03 -2.94 -15.91
CA ASP A 138 -2.13 -4.09 -15.96
C ASP A 138 -2.64 -5.25 -15.07
N LEU A 139 -3.05 -4.98 -13.84
CA LEU A 139 -3.61 -5.99 -12.93
C LEU A 139 -4.88 -6.65 -13.52
N SER A 140 -5.71 -5.85 -14.21
CA SER A 140 -6.94 -6.34 -14.85
C SER A 140 -6.70 -7.35 -15.98
N ARG A 141 -5.47 -7.43 -16.51
CA ARG A 141 -5.10 -8.46 -17.50
C ARG A 141 -5.10 -9.84 -16.87
N TYR A 142 -4.63 -9.92 -15.63
CA TYR A 142 -4.47 -11.17 -14.89
C TYR A 142 -5.76 -11.59 -14.18
N MET A 143 -6.45 -10.65 -13.53
CA MET A 143 -7.68 -10.94 -12.77
C MET A 143 -8.80 -9.95 -13.06
N THR A 144 -10.04 -10.30 -12.74
CA THR A 144 -11.14 -9.33 -12.74
C THR A 144 -11.05 -8.54 -11.44
N LEU A 145 -11.08 -7.22 -11.52
CA LEU A 145 -11.21 -6.34 -10.36
C LEU A 145 -12.69 -6.03 -10.13
N LEU A 146 -13.13 -6.05 -8.89
CA LEU A 146 -14.52 -5.89 -8.46
C LEU A 146 -14.72 -4.60 -7.66
N PRO A 147 -15.94 -4.03 -7.65
CA PRO A 147 -16.26 -2.92 -6.75
C PRO A 147 -15.96 -3.29 -5.29
N GLY A 148 -15.22 -2.43 -4.59
CA GLY A 148 -14.76 -2.65 -3.22
C GLY A 148 -13.35 -3.22 -3.10
N ASP A 149 -12.72 -3.67 -4.19
CA ASP A 149 -11.33 -4.11 -4.15
C ASP A 149 -10.41 -2.95 -3.74
N LEU A 150 -9.50 -3.23 -2.82
CA LEU A 150 -8.45 -2.32 -2.37
C LEU A 150 -7.15 -2.67 -3.08
N ILE A 151 -6.47 -1.66 -3.63
CA ILE A 151 -5.16 -1.83 -4.24
C ILE A 151 -4.18 -0.92 -3.50
N PHE A 152 -3.23 -1.55 -2.81
CA PHE A 152 -2.01 -0.94 -2.29
C PHE A 152 -1.07 -0.71 -3.48
N THR A 153 -0.64 0.54 -3.67
CA THR A 153 -0.06 1.02 -4.93
C THR A 153 1.46 1.12 -4.92
N GLY A 154 2.09 0.68 -3.83
CA GLY A 154 3.52 0.73 -3.61
C GLY A 154 3.93 1.90 -2.70
N THR A 155 5.06 1.71 -2.04
CA THR A 155 5.58 2.65 -1.04
C THR A 155 6.78 3.45 -1.57
N PRO A 156 6.93 4.74 -1.22
CA PRO A 156 8.09 5.53 -1.61
C PRO A 156 9.35 5.16 -0.81
N PRO A 157 10.55 5.66 -1.23
CA PRO A 157 11.77 5.44 -0.48
C PRO A 157 11.67 5.92 0.98
N GLY A 158 12.35 5.22 1.89
CA GLY A 158 12.40 5.56 3.32
C GLY A 158 11.88 4.50 4.27
N VAL A 159 11.50 3.32 3.75
CA VAL A 159 11.24 2.13 4.58
C VAL A 159 12.43 1.83 5.49
N GLY A 160 12.16 1.21 6.62
CA GLY A 160 13.13 1.02 7.70
C GLY A 160 14.18 -0.05 7.42
N HIS A 161 13.83 -1.11 6.67
CA HIS A 161 14.69 -2.28 6.46
C HIS A 161 16.10 -1.97 5.90
N PRO A 162 16.28 -1.18 4.83
CA PRO A 162 17.61 -0.80 4.33
C PRO A 162 18.46 -0.03 5.35
N ARG A 163 17.83 0.54 6.38
CA ARG A 163 18.48 1.32 7.44
C ARG A 163 18.66 0.54 8.74
N GLY A 164 18.18 -0.72 8.80
CA GLY A 164 18.13 -1.49 10.04
C GLY A 164 17.25 -0.87 11.12
N ARG A 165 16.28 -0.04 10.74
CA ARG A 165 15.31 0.60 11.65
C ARG A 165 13.99 -0.14 11.52
N TYR A 166 13.51 -0.75 12.61
CA TYR A 166 12.26 -1.50 12.64
C TYR A 166 11.33 -0.91 13.69
N LEU A 167 10.02 -1.15 13.53
CA LEU A 167 9.00 -0.74 14.50
C LEU A 167 9.26 -1.39 15.86
N ARG A 168 8.97 -0.66 16.92
CA ARG A 168 9.07 -1.10 18.32
C ARG A 168 7.77 -0.90 19.05
N ASP A 169 7.61 -1.59 20.17
CA ASP A 169 6.52 -1.33 21.08
C ASP A 169 6.50 0.14 21.52
N GLY A 170 5.32 0.75 21.48
CA GLY A 170 5.11 2.17 21.78
C GLY A 170 5.40 3.14 20.64
N ASP A 171 5.92 2.70 19.48
CA ASP A 171 6.09 3.58 18.32
C ASP A 171 4.73 4.06 17.78
N LEU A 172 4.65 5.36 17.47
CA LEU A 172 3.52 5.97 16.79
C LEU A 172 3.84 6.13 15.31
N LEU A 173 3.00 5.56 14.46
CA LEU A 173 3.11 5.69 13.01
C LEU A 173 1.93 6.51 12.46
N GLU A 174 2.24 7.50 11.63
CA GLU A 174 1.25 8.29 10.92
C GLU A 174 1.50 8.18 9.42
N VAL A 175 0.44 7.93 8.64
CA VAL A 175 0.48 7.97 7.17
C VAL A 175 -0.52 9.04 6.72
N ALA A 176 -0.05 10.00 5.91
CA ALA A 176 -0.80 11.17 5.48
C ALA A 176 -0.72 11.36 3.96
#